data_AF-A0A2L2XD61-F1
#
_entry.id   AF-A0A2L2XD61-F1
#
_cell.length_a   1.000
_cell.length_b   1.000
_cell.length_c   1.000
_cell.angle_alpha   90.00
_cell.angle_beta   90.00
_cell.angle_gamma   90.00
#
_symmetry.space_group_name_H-M   'P 1'
#
loop_
_entity.id
_entity.type
_entity.pdbx_description
1 polymer ?
#
loop_
_entity_poly.entity_id
_entity_poly.type
_entity_poly.pdbx_seq_one_letter_code
_entity_poly.pdbx_strand_id
1 'polypeptide(L)' 'MGGLDMAVLASSKTVPLGRMLFVEKQGYSRERLVIEASGPYSITENEQCFVIRNEDCCKAIVVTVRADGGEN' A
#
# COMPACT_ATOMS: atom_id res chain seq x y z
N MET A 1 26.48 -0.21 10.45
CA MET A 1 25.12 -0.73 10.71
C MET A 1 24.15 0.36 10.30
N GLY A 2 23.80 0.46 9.02
CA GLY A 2 22.78 1.41 8.54
C GLY A 2 21.43 0.73 8.66
N GLY A 3 20.50 1.35 9.39
CA GLY A 3 19.14 0.86 9.50
C GLY A 3 18.47 0.84 8.13
N LEU A 4 17.79 -0.27 7.83
CA LEU A 4 16.86 -0.34 6.70
C LEU A 4 15.64 0.52 7.09
N ASP A 5 15.65 1.80 6.74
CA ASP A 5 14.51 2.71 6.96
C ASP A 5 13.40 2.37 5.96
N MET A 6 12.54 1.42 6.34
CA MET A 6 11.30 1.16 5.63
C MET A 6 10.30 2.28 5.94
N ALA A 7 10.09 3.16 4.98
CA ALA A 7 9.09 4.23 5.08
C ALA A 7 7.68 3.63 4.98
N VAL A 8 6.97 3.63 6.10
CA VAL A 8 5.60 3.12 6.14
C VAL A 8 4.65 4.19 5.57
N LEU A 9 4.21 3.99 4.32
CA LEU A 9 3.28 4.91 3.66
C LEU A 9 1.86 4.77 4.21
N ALA A 10 1.42 3.53 4.45
CA ALA A 10 0.12 3.25 5.03
C ALA A 10 0.21 2.00 5.89
N SER A 11 0.17 2.14 7.21
CA SER A 11 0.08 0.99 8.11
C SER A 11 -1.37 0.64 8.39
N SER A 12 -1.70 -0.65 8.38
CA SER A 12 -2.95 -1.18 8.95
C SER A 12 -4.22 -0.46 8.50
N LYS A 13 -4.31 -0.09 7.22
CA LYS A 13 -5.50 0.56 6.66
C LYS A 13 -6.58 -0.47 6.41
N THR A 14 -7.72 -0.31 7.05
CA THR A 14 -8.91 -1.13 6.81
C THR A 14 -9.67 -0.57 5.61
N VAL A 15 -9.81 -1.38 4.57
CA VAL A 15 -10.59 -1.03 3.37
C VAL A 15 -11.91 -1.80 3.43
N PRO A 16 -13.05 -1.13 3.70
CA PRO A 16 -14.34 -1.79 3.69
C PRO A 16 -14.72 -2.26 2.29
N LEU A 17 -15.70 -3.16 2.22
CA LEU A 17 -16.23 -3.71 0.98
C LEU A 17 -16.57 -2.59 -0.03
N GLY A 18 -16.08 -2.72 -1.26
CA GLY A 18 -16.38 -1.77 -2.33
C GLY A 18 -15.75 -0.39 -2.17
N ARG A 19 -14.87 -0.19 -1.19
CA ARG A 19 -14.11 1.06 -1.03
C ARG A 19 -12.71 0.96 -1.60
N MET A 20 -12.15 2.14 -1.85
CA MET A 20 -10.82 2.36 -2.40
C MET A 20 -10.03 3.14 -1.37
N LEU A 21 -8.78 2.75 -1.16
CA LEU A 21 -7.81 3.44 -0.35
C LEU A 21 -6.80 4.11 -1.28
N PHE A 22 -6.60 5.40 -1.09
CA PHE A 22 -5.58 6.17 -1.79
C PHE A 22 -4.38 6.30 -0.86
N VAL A 23 -3.21 5.88 -1.33
CA VAL A 23 -1.94 5.97 -0.62
C VAL A 23 -1.00 6.79 -1.48
N GLU A 24 -0.60 7.96 -1.02
CA GLU A 24 0.30 8.82 -1.77
C GLU A 24 1.68 8.16 -1.92
N LYS A 25 2.20 8.12 -3.16
CA LYS A 25 3.57 7.72 -3.40
C LYS A 25 4.42 8.93 -3.06
N GLN A 26 5.06 8.91 -1.90
CA GLN A 26 5.98 9.98 -1.49
C GLN A 26 7.31 9.92 -2.28
N GLY A 27 7.24 9.82 -3.61
CA GLY A 27 8.39 9.64 -4.50
C GLY A 27 8.87 8.19 -4.67
N TYR A 28 8.20 7.22 -4.06
CA TYR A 28 8.59 5.80 -4.15
C TYR A 28 7.98 5.10 -5.38
N SER A 29 8.76 4.21 -6.01
CA SER A 29 8.33 3.37 -7.14
C SER A 29 7.70 2.06 -6.66
N ARG A 30 6.70 1.51 -7.39
CA ARG A 30 6.10 0.17 -7.13
C ARG A 30 7.10 -0.94 -6.90
N GLU A 31 8.24 -0.91 -7.57
CA GLU A 31 9.25 -1.97 -7.47
C GLU A 31 9.88 -2.06 -6.07
N ARG A 32 9.84 -0.95 -5.31
CA ARG A 32 10.33 -0.86 -3.93
C ARG A 32 9.21 -0.84 -2.90
N LEU A 33 7.97 -1.10 -3.31
CA LEU A 33 6.81 -1.10 -2.44
C LEU A 33 6.42 -2.51 -2.06
N VAL A 34 6.34 -2.73 -0.76
CA VAL A 34 5.84 -3.94 -0.14
C VAL A 34 4.41 -3.69 0.30
N ILE A 35 3.46 -4.33 -0.39
CA ILE A 35 2.04 -4.29 -0.04
C ILE A 35 1.64 -5.63 0.59
N GLU A 36 1.28 -5.60 1.86
CA GLU A 36 0.74 -6.74 2.58
C GLU A 36 -0.77 -6.54 2.77
N ALA A 37 -1.58 -7.43 2.20
CA ALA A 37 -3.02 -7.42 2.36
C ALA A 37 -3.53 -8.72 3.00
N SER A 38 -4.54 -8.60 3.84
CA SER A 38 -5.17 -9.74 4.52
C SER A 38 -6.20 -10.50 3.66
N GLY A 39 -6.48 -10.02 2.44
CA GLY A 39 -7.46 -10.61 1.52
C GLY A 39 -7.23 -10.20 0.07
N PRO A 40 -8.11 -10.61 -0.86
CA PRO A 40 -8.01 -10.26 -2.27
C PRO A 40 -8.19 -8.76 -2.47
N TYR A 41 -7.27 -8.16 -3.21
CA TYR A 41 -7.24 -6.73 -3.47
C TYR A 41 -6.72 -6.47 -4.87
N SER A 42 -7.22 -5.39 -5.46
CA SER A 42 -6.65 -4.80 -6.67
C SER A 42 -5.81 -3.61 -6.26
N ILE A 43 -4.61 -3.48 -6.82
CA ILE A 43 -3.80 -2.28 -6.68
C ILE A 43 -3.56 -1.65 -8.04
N THR A 44 -3.82 -0.36 -8.13
CA THR A 44 -3.54 0.46 -9.31
C THR A 44 -2.53 1.51 -8.93
N GLU A 45 -1.36 1.46 -9.55
CA GLU A 45 -0.36 2.53 -9.44
C GLU A 45 -0.74 3.66 -10.41
N ASN A 46 -0.86 4.87 -9.88
CA ASN A 46 -0.89 6.11 -10.64
C ASN A 46 0.43 6.86 -10.46
N GLU A 47 0.64 7.88 -11.28
CA GLU A 47 1.87 8.69 -11.28
C GLU A 47 2.20 9.32 -9.92
N GLN A 48 1.21 9.54 -9.05
CA GLN A 48 1.38 10.19 -7.75
C GLN A 48 0.89 9.35 -6.56
N CYS A 49 0.05 8.34 -6.77
CA CYS A 49 -0.61 7.58 -5.69
C CYS A 49 -0.85 6.11 -6.05
N PHE A 50 -0.94 5.26 -5.04
CA PHE A 50 -1.48 3.90 -5.14
C PHE A 50 -2.95 3.88 -4.75
N VAL A 51 -3.76 3.28 -5.61
CA VAL A 51 -5.18 3.04 -5.36
C VAL A 51 -5.33 1.56 -5.03
N ILE A 52 -5.67 1.26 -3.78
CA ILE A 52 -5.95 -0.11 -3.34
C ILE A 52 -7.45 -0.28 -3.24
N ARG A 53 -8.01 -1.16 -4.04
CA ARG A 53 -9.43 -1.50 -4.04
C ARG A 53 -9.62 -2.84 -3.36
N ASN A 54 -10.57 -2.89 -2.42
CA ASN A 54 -10.98 -4.16 -1.85
C ASN A 54 -11.83 -4.93 -2.88
N GLU A 55 -11.33 -6.09 -3.30
CA GLU A 55 -12.04 -7.05 -4.17
C GLU A 55 -12.63 -8.23 -3.37
N ASP A 56 -12.45 -8.23 -2.06
CA ASP A 56 -13.16 -9.16 -1.18
C ASP A 56 -14.66 -8.88 -1.26
N CYS A 57 -15.45 -9.96 -1.29
CA CYS A 57 -16.91 -9.93 -1.43
C CYS A 57 -17.63 -9.90 -0.07
N CYS A 58 -16.93 -10.21 1.03
CA CYS A 58 -17.56 -10.55 2.30
C CYS A 58 -17.01 -9.77 3.51
N LYS A 59 -15.76 -9.28 3.46
CA LYS A 59 -15.10 -8.64 4.60
C LYS A 59 -14.23 -7.45 4.21
N ALA A 60 -14.01 -6.58 5.19
CA ALA A 60 -12.99 -5.56 5.06
C ALA A 60 -11.61 -6.22 5.06
N ILE A 61 -10.73 -5.77 4.17
CA ILE A 61 -9.33 -6.20 4.15
C ILE A 61 -8.48 -5.19 4.91
N VAL A 62 -7.42 -5.67 5.53
CA VAL A 62 -6.38 -4.80 6.11
C VAL A 62 -5.22 -4.79 5.13
N VAL A 63 -4.79 -3.60 4.75
CA VAL A 63 -3.67 -3.39 3.82
C VAL A 63 -2.59 -2.56 4.50
N THR A 64 -1.35 -2.98 4.31
CA THR A 64 -0.15 -2.32 4.82
C THR A 64 0.78 -2.07 3.66
N VAL A 65 1.06 -0.81 3.38
CA VAL A 65 1.97 -0.35 2.33
C VAL A 65 3.24 0.17 3.00
N ARG A 66 4.36 -0.44 2.65
CA ARG A 66 5.70 -0.04 3.09
C ARG A 66 6.56 0.23 1.88
N ALA A 67 7.33 1.29 1.91
CA ALA A 67 8.32 1.60 0.90
C ALA A 67 9.72 1.31 1.46
N ASP A 68 10.57 0.69 0.66
CA ASP A 68 11.99 0.63 0.97
C ASP A 68 12.64 1.97 0.63
N GLY A 69 13.05 2.69 1.67
CA GLY A 69 13.64 4.02 1.63
C GLY A 69 15.10 4.00 1.18
N GLY A 70 15.38 3.50 -0.02
CA GLY A 70 16.67 3.69 -0.66
C GLY A 70 16.79 5.12 -1.18
N GLU A 71 17.30 6.02 -0.34
CA GLU A 71 17.70 7.40 -0.65
C GLU A 71 18.47 7.45 -1.99
N ASN A 72 18.05 8.31 -2.93
CA ASN A 72 18.83 8.65 -4.12
C ASN A 72 19.02 10.15 -4.19
#